data_AF-A0A7V7DXY8-F1
#
_entry.id   AF-A0A7V7DXY8-F1
#
_cell.length_a   1.000
_cell.length_b   1.000
_cell.length_c   1.000
_cell.angle_alpha   90.00
_cell.angle_beta   90.00
_cell.angle_gamma   90.00
#
_symmetry.space_group_name_H-M   'P 1'
#
loop_
_entity.id
_entity.type
_entity.pdbx_description
1 polymer ?
#
loop_
_entity_poly.entity_id
_entity_poly.type
_entity_poly.pdbx_seq_one_letter_code
_entity_poly.pdbx_strand_id
1 'polypeptide(L)'
;MKQISDTGLKLACAGMEFSWIYALAAFVMYPILKGPYPLPEAMTIFALSGFLTAYPRGRGWRNIQTLLAHGFGLAFFAARTVHFLLYRSESFWSRNWAIDFFNRSLDVTQGFFLFVFLAWTLIFWIAGVRLVMRSRSYLSICARFDLGFASFFIIMIIKLMMRTRFDVQSGEVLSEYILYSFFIFALLSVALARNQSGTRKVFLAGYRGIGLLFSFSMGMLFFGTGLILLFLPYLKIASEAGYAVLKVAAKPVLSILTRVLLFLFKRGKMQPEVPEGPAGSTFAIGVESIPAGEPNWWTELLLNITVWGFAILLGLVLLILIAIGIWFLLRWLFSKTCKDRQKVIDYYYFLRWLERGAVLLFKAYERVFSRSDRVRSDYFYTVLFRWGRCSGMPRRPSETPLEYGTRLKRQFRSVADEIDSIVTVFNRYAYGKTLPDKDQMTAAQAALRKMQSPVLWPNRFKTRLLAIR
;
A
#
# COMPACT_ATOMS: atom_id res chain seq x y z
N MET A 1 32.35 -11.79 -16.40
CA MET A 1 31.12 -11.07 -16.86
C MET A 1 29.98 -11.00 -15.83
N LYS A 2 29.62 -12.05 -15.07
CA LYS A 2 28.45 -12.05 -14.17
C LYS A 2 28.48 -11.04 -13.00
N GLN A 3 29.65 -10.62 -12.53
CA GLN A 3 29.77 -9.62 -11.45
C GLN A 3 29.51 -8.18 -11.92
N ILE A 4 29.93 -7.83 -13.14
CA ILE A 4 29.76 -6.47 -13.69
C ILE A 4 28.27 -6.13 -13.84
N SER A 5 27.43 -7.11 -14.21
CA SER A 5 25.99 -6.91 -14.37
C SER A 5 25.22 -6.74 -13.06
N ASP A 6 25.69 -7.27 -11.92
CA ASP A 6 25.01 -7.07 -10.62
C ASP A 6 25.31 -5.69 -10.03
N THR A 7 26.54 -5.18 -10.17
CA THR A 7 26.89 -3.83 -9.72
C THR A 7 26.19 -2.76 -10.57
N GLY A 8 26.17 -2.93 -11.90
CA GLY A 8 25.44 -2.03 -12.80
C GLY A 8 23.94 -2.01 -12.48
N LEU A 9 23.33 -3.16 -12.20
CA LEU A 9 21.92 -3.23 -11.82
C LEU A 9 21.63 -2.52 -10.50
N LYS A 10 22.50 -2.68 -9.49
CA LYS A 10 22.37 -1.97 -8.20
C LYS A 10 22.39 -0.46 -8.40
N LEU A 11 23.35 0.04 -9.17
CA LEU A 11 23.50 1.47 -9.43
C LEU A 11 22.30 2.01 -10.20
N ALA A 12 21.84 1.31 -11.23
CA ALA A 12 20.65 1.70 -12.00
C ALA A 12 19.39 1.73 -11.11
N CYS A 13 19.18 0.70 -10.28
CA CYS A 13 18.06 0.68 -9.34
C CYS A 13 18.17 1.78 -8.27
N ALA A 14 19.39 2.14 -7.86
CA ALA A 14 19.63 3.22 -6.89
C ALA A 14 19.30 4.58 -7.49
N GLY A 15 19.82 4.87 -8.69
CA GLY A 15 19.53 6.11 -9.42
C GLY A 15 18.04 6.26 -9.73
N MET A 16 17.37 5.19 -10.15
CA MET A 16 15.92 5.19 -10.39
C MET A 16 15.14 5.59 -9.13
N GLU A 17 15.38 4.94 -7.98
CA GLU A 17 14.67 5.27 -6.73
C GLU A 17 14.98 6.67 -6.24
N PHE A 18 16.26 7.03 -6.25
CA PHE A 18 16.70 8.32 -5.78
C PHE A 18 16.05 9.46 -6.57
N SER A 19 15.99 9.34 -7.91
CA SER A 19 15.42 10.36 -8.78
C SER A 19 13.96 10.69 -8.45
N TRP A 20 13.07 9.70 -8.35
CA TRP A 20 11.65 10.01 -8.09
C TRP A 20 11.41 10.52 -6.67
N ILE A 21 12.15 10.02 -5.67
CA ILE A 21 12.04 10.49 -4.27
C ILE A 21 12.57 11.92 -4.17
N TYR A 22 13.69 12.21 -4.80
CA TYR A 22 14.30 13.54 -4.78
C TYR A 22 13.46 14.56 -5.55
N ALA A 23 12.82 14.17 -6.66
CA ALA A 23 11.86 15.03 -7.35
C ALA A 23 10.66 15.38 -6.46
N LEU A 24 10.14 14.42 -5.70
CA LEU A 24 9.07 14.67 -4.72
C LEU A 24 9.55 15.62 -3.60
N ALA A 25 10.77 15.41 -3.10
CA ALA A 25 11.37 16.29 -2.10
C ALA A 25 11.53 17.72 -2.64
N ALA A 26 12.10 17.90 -3.83
CA ALA A 26 12.27 19.21 -4.46
C ALA A 26 10.93 19.92 -4.65
N PHE A 27 9.92 19.21 -5.15
CA PHE A 27 8.57 19.73 -5.34
C PHE A 27 7.92 20.21 -4.04
N VAL A 28 8.01 19.42 -2.95
CA VAL A 28 7.42 19.78 -1.65
C VAL A 28 8.21 20.88 -0.93
N MET A 29 9.55 20.85 -1.02
CA MET A 29 10.41 21.77 -0.30
C MET A 29 10.38 23.18 -0.89
N TYR A 30 10.28 23.30 -2.22
CA TYR A 30 10.29 24.58 -2.91
C TYR A 30 9.25 25.60 -2.42
N PRO A 31 7.94 25.27 -2.29
CA PRO A 31 6.97 26.22 -1.75
C PRO A 31 7.20 26.56 -0.28
N ILE A 32 7.71 25.63 0.52
CA ILE A 32 7.90 25.79 1.97
C ILE A 32 9.12 26.66 2.28
N LEU A 33 10.25 26.38 1.61
CA LEU A 33 11.58 26.90 1.98
C LEU A 33 12.20 27.78 0.90
N LYS A 34 11.49 28.00 -0.21
CA LYS A 34 11.96 28.73 -1.39
C LYS A 34 13.19 28.08 -2.05
N GLY A 35 13.45 26.80 -1.78
CA GLY A 35 14.55 26.05 -2.36
C GLY A 35 14.39 24.54 -2.21
N PRO A 36 15.07 23.74 -3.04
CA PRO A 36 15.05 22.28 -2.94
C PRO A 36 15.89 21.80 -1.75
N TYR A 37 15.63 20.56 -1.31
CA TYR A 37 16.53 19.88 -0.38
C TYR A 37 17.93 19.77 -1.02
N PRO A 38 19.04 20.07 -0.32
CA PRO A 38 20.38 20.01 -0.91
C PRO A 38 20.71 18.63 -1.52
N LEU A 39 20.99 18.61 -2.83
CA LEU A 39 21.21 17.37 -3.61
C LEU A 39 22.38 16.52 -3.06
N PRO A 40 23.57 17.07 -2.78
CA PRO A 40 24.69 16.29 -2.27
C PRO A 40 24.37 15.60 -0.94
N GLU A 41 23.67 16.30 -0.05
CA GLU A 41 23.25 15.79 1.25
C GLU A 41 22.24 14.66 1.08
N ALA A 42 21.20 14.84 0.26
CA ALA A 42 20.22 13.79 -0.02
C ALA A 42 20.88 12.52 -0.60
N MET A 43 21.78 12.71 -1.57
CA MET A 43 22.52 11.60 -2.19
C MET A 43 23.41 10.88 -1.18
N THR A 44 24.11 11.63 -0.31
CA THR A 44 24.98 11.05 0.72
C THR A 44 24.18 10.29 1.76
N ILE A 45 23.05 10.85 2.23
CA ILE A 45 22.13 10.20 3.19
C ILE A 45 21.63 8.87 2.60
N PHE A 46 21.13 8.90 1.37
CA PHE A 46 20.59 7.74 0.68
C PHE A 46 21.65 6.67 0.43
N ALA A 47 22.83 7.07 -0.04
CA ALA A 47 23.95 6.16 -0.31
C ALA A 47 24.52 5.56 0.97
N LEU A 48 24.71 6.37 2.03
CA LEU A 48 25.23 5.89 3.30
C LEU A 48 24.27 4.93 3.98
N SER A 49 22.97 5.25 4.02
CA SER A 49 21.99 4.35 4.63
C SER A 49 21.91 3.01 3.89
N GLY A 50 21.99 3.03 2.56
CA GLY A 50 22.14 1.83 1.74
C GLY A 50 23.43 1.06 2.06
N PHE A 51 24.57 1.75 2.13
CA PHE A 51 25.85 1.14 2.47
C PHE A 51 25.84 0.49 3.86
N LEU A 52 25.36 1.19 4.89
CA LEU A 52 25.22 0.68 6.25
C LEU A 52 24.27 -0.53 6.33
N THR A 53 23.29 -0.63 5.44
CA THR A 53 22.42 -1.82 5.35
C THR A 53 23.11 -2.97 4.62
N ALA A 54 23.87 -2.67 3.56
CA ALA A 54 24.52 -3.67 2.72
C ALA A 54 25.77 -4.28 3.38
N TYR A 55 26.52 -3.48 4.13
CA TYR A 55 27.83 -3.83 4.69
C TYR A 55 27.77 -4.94 5.76
N PRO A 56 26.85 -4.93 6.74
CA PRO A 56 26.72 -6.00 7.73
C PRO A 56 26.17 -7.30 7.14
N ARG A 57 25.48 -7.22 6.00
CA ARG A 57 24.74 -8.34 5.41
C ARG A 57 25.69 -9.47 5.02
N GLY A 58 25.56 -10.60 5.72
CA GLY A 58 26.36 -11.80 5.49
C GLY A 58 27.69 -11.85 6.21
N ARG A 59 27.98 -10.89 7.09
CA ARG A 59 29.19 -10.85 7.92
C ARG A 59 28.97 -11.26 9.37
N GLY A 60 27.76 -11.66 9.75
CA GLY A 60 27.46 -12.13 11.11
C GLY A 60 27.39 -11.03 12.17
N TRP A 61 27.19 -9.77 11.76
CA TRP A 61 26.98 -8.64 12.66
C TRP A 61 25.73 -8.85 13.51
N ARG A 62 25.76 -8.42 14.77
CA ARG A 62 24.57 -8.44 15.63
C ARG A 62 23.60 -7.34 15.22
N ASN A 63 22.29 -7.57 15.35
CA ASN A 63 21.29 -6.56 14.99
C ASN A 63 21.47 -5.25 15.77
N ILE A 64 21.87 -5.32 17.04
CA ILE A 64 22.18 -4.13 17.86
C ILE A 64 23.31 -3.28 17.24
N GLN A 65 24.36 -3.91 16.68
CA GLN A 65 25.46 -3.17 16.04
C GLN A 65 24.98 -2.46 14.78
N THR A 66 24.15 -3.13 13.98
CA THR A 66 23.53 -2.53 12.80
C THR A 66 22.63 -1.36 13.17
N LEU A 67 21.80 -1.52 14.22
CA LEU A 67 20.93 -0.45 14.72
C LEU A 67 21.72 0.73 15.28
N LEU A 68 22.78 0.48 16.06
CA LEU A 68 23.66 1.54 16.56
C LEU A 68 24.35 2.28 15.41
N ALA A 69 24.82 1.57 14.38
CA ALA A 69 25.40 2.20 13.20
C ALA A 69 24.38 3.08 12.46
N HIS A 70 23.13 2.61 12.31
CA HIS A 70 22.07 3.41 11.71
C HIS A 70 21.67 4.61 12.57
N GLY A 71 21.55 4.41 13.89
CA GLY A 71 21.22 5.46 14.84
C GLY A 71 22.29 6.55 14.87
N PHE A 72 23.57 6.16 14.88
CA PHE A 72 24.68 7.10 14.81
C PHE A 72 24.69 7.88 13.49
N GLY A 73 24.52 7.20 12.36
CA GLY A 73 24.49 7.87 11.05
C GLY A 73 23.29 8.83 10.91
N LEU A 74 22.11 8.43 11.39
CA LEU A 74 20.93 9.29 11.37
C LEU A 74 21.06 10.49 12.33
N ALA A 75 21.59 10.27 13.54
CA ALA A 75 21.87 11.35 14.49
C ALA A 75 22.91 12.34 13.94
N PHE A 76 23.95 11.85 13.27
CA PHE A 76 24.95 12.69 12.62
C PHE A 76 24.33 13.58 11.54
N PHE A 77 23.48 13.02 10.65
CA PHE A 77 22.81 13.83 9.62
C PHE A 77 21.75 14.77 10.20
N ALA A 78 21.04 14.37 11.25
CA ALA A 78 20.11 15.26 11.94
C ALA A 78 20.85 16.47 12.55
N ALA A 79 21.97 16.23 13.26
CA ALA A 79 22.84 17.28 13.79
C ALA A 79 23.41 18.17 12.67
N ARG A 80 23.85 17.56 11.56
CA ARG A 80 24.35 18.29 10.39
C ARG A 80 23.29 19.19 9.76
N THR A 81 22.04 18.72 9.68
CA THR A 81 20.89 19.48 9.17
C THR A 81 20.54 20.64 10.10
N VAL A 82 20.47 20.40 11.42
CA VAL A 82 20.28 21.46 12.43
C VAL A 82 21.35 22.54 12.28
N HIS A 83 22.62 22.13 12.23
CA HIS A 83 23.74 23.05 12.06
C HIS A 83 23.66 23.82 10.74
N PHE A 84 23.32 23.16 9.62
CA PHE A 84 23.23 23.81 8.31
C PHE A 84 22.15 24.89 8.28
N LEU A 85 21.00 24.64 8.92
CA LEU A 85 19.87 25.55 8.90
C LEU A 85 20.01 26.72 9.89
N LEU A 86 20.56 26.47 11.07
CA LEU A 86 20.52 27.43 12.17
C LEU A 86 21.89 28.07 12.49
N TYR A 87 22.99 27.40 12.17
CA TYR A 87 24.35 27.75 12.65
C TYR A 87 25.39 27.77 11.53
N ARG A 88 25.00 28.17 10.31
CA ARG A 88 25.87 28.12 9.13
C ARG A 88 27.19 28.88 9.29
N SER A 89 27.23 29.92 10.13
CA SER A 89 28.42 30.73 10.42
C SER A 89 29.40 30.08 11.39
N GLU A 90 28.97 29.09 12.17
CA GLU A 90 29.81 28.42 13.15
C GLU A 90 30.50 27.18 12.55
N SER A 91 31.58 26.75 13.21
CA SER A 91 32.20 25.46 12.89
C SER A 91 31.35 24.32 13.44
N PHE A 92 31.09 23.30 12.61
CA PHE A 92 30.31 22.12 12.99
C PHE A 92 30.86 21.39 14.23
N TRP A 93 32.18 21.44 14.44
CA TRP A 93 32.84 20.78 15.56
C TRP A 93 32.90 21.63 16.83
N SER A 94 32.40 22.87 16.80
CA SER A 94 32.30 23.69 18.01
C SER A 94 31.18 23.17 18.92
N ARG A 95 31.39 23.24 20.25
CA ARG A 95 30.34 22.87 21.22
C ARG A 95 29.28 23.97 21.38
N ASN A 96 29.58 25.17 20.90
CA ASN A 96 28.78 26.37 21.15
C ASN A 96 27.40 26.25 20.50
N TRP A 97 27.32 25.94 19.21
CA TRP A 97 26.03 25.75 18.54
C TRP A 97 25.16 24.66 19.18
N ALA A 98 25.77 23.58 19.69
CA ALA A 98 25.02 22.49 20.31
C ALA A 98 24.42 22.93 21.64
N ILE A 99 25.20 23.63 22.47
CA ILE A 99 24.73 24.21 23.74
C ILE A 99 23.65 25.26 23.48
N ASP A 100 23.87 26.15 22.50
CA ASP A 100 22.89 27.16 22.11
C ASP A 100 21.58 26.52 21.63
N PHE A 101 21.65 25.47 20.79
CA PHE A 101 20.46 24.78 20.29
C PHE A 101 19.57 24.22 21.41
N PHE A 102 20.15 23.67 22.47
CA PHE A 102 19.37 23.13 23.61
C PHE A 102 18.85 24.22 24.55
N ASN A 103 19.49 25.38 24.60
CA ASN A 103 19.07 26.51 25.46
C ASN A 103 18.11 27.46 24.74
N ARG A 104 18.10 27.45 23.41
CA ARG A 104 17.32 28.35 22.59
C ARG A 104 15.89 27.85 22.41
N SER A 105 14.91 28.70 22.70
CA SER A 105 13.53 28.48 22.26
C SER A 105 13.45 28.68 20.75
N LEU A 106 13.13 27.61 20.00
CA LEU A 106 12.90 27.71 18.55
C LEU A 106 11.59 28.45 18.28
N ASP A 107 11.65 29.42 17.37
CA ASP A 107 10.44 30.00 16.80
C ASP A 107 9.62 28.92 16.08
N VAL A 108 8.29 29.06 16.06
CA VAL A 108 7.37 28.06 15.49
C VAL A 108 7.68 27.81 14.02
N THR A 109 8.00 28.86 13.25
CA THR A 109 8.34 28.72 11.83
C THR A 109 9.68 27.99 11.65
N GLN A 110 10.69 28.32 12.45
CA GLN A 110 11.99 27.64 12.42
C GLN A 110 11.86 26.16 12.82
N GLY A 111 11.09 25.87 13.87
CA GLY A 111 10.77 24.51 14.30
C GLY A 111 10.07 23.70 13.21
N PHE A 112 9.12 24.32 12.50
CA PHE A 112 8.43 23.68 11.37
C PHE A 112 9.40 23.37 10.21
N PHE A 113 10.26 24.32 9.81
CA PHE A 113 11.26 24.09 8.77
C PHE A 113 12.24 22.98 9.14
N LEU A 114 12.74 23.01 10.37
CA LEU A 114 13.62 21.96 10.89
C LEU A 114 12.92 20.60 10.84
N PHE A 115 11.66 20.51 11.28
CA PHE A 115 10.87 19.29 11.24
C PHE A 115 10.74 18.74 9.80
N VAL A 116 10.39 19.59 8.83
CA VAL A 116 10.26 19.19 7.42
C VAL A 116 11.59 18.66 6.87
N PHE A 117 12.71 19.33 7.15
CA PHE A 117 14.04 18.87 6.75
C PHE A 117 14.44 17.53 7.39
N LEU A 118 14.18 17.35 8.68
CA LEU A 118 14.43 16.09 9.40
C LEU A 118 13.54 14.96 8.87
N ALA A 119 12.29 15.26 8.51
CA ALA A 119 11.38 14.29 7.89
C ALA A 119 11.93 13.81 6.54
N TRP A 120 12.39 14.72 5.67
CA TRP A 120 13.02 14.34 4.40
C TRP A 120 14.34 13.59 4.59
N THR A 121 15.16 13.98 5.58
CA THR A 121 16.36 13.23 5.99
C THR A 121 16.01 11.77 6.31
N LEU A 122 14.96 11.57 7.11
CA LEU A 122 14.45 10.24 7.47
C LEU A 122 13.90 9.48 6.25
N ILE A 123 13.18 10.15 5.34
CA ILE A 123 12.65 9.53 4.11
C ILE A 123 13.80 9.03 3.23
N PHE A 124 14.83 9.85 2.95
CA PHE A 124 16.00 9.44 2.18
C PHE A 124 16.76 8.29 2.88
N TRP A 125 16.87 8.36 4.21
CA TRP A 125 17.48 7.30 5.00
C TRP A 125 16.74 5.97 4.81
N ILE A 126 15.42 5.95 5.05
CA ILE A 126 14.57 4.76 4.89
C ILE A 126 14.61 4.26 3.45
N ALA A 127 14.62 5.16 2.46
CA ALA A 127 14.67 4.78 1.06
C ALA A 127 15.95 4.03 0.70
N GLY A 128 17.12 4.49 1.17
CA GLY A 128 18.38 3.78 0.95
C GLY A 128 18.44 2.42 1.66
N VAL A 129 17.86 2.30 2.87
CA VAL A 129 17.70 1.00 3.54
C VAL A 129 16.80 0.07 2.72
N ARG A 130 15.62 0.54 2.29
CA ARG A 130 14.64 -0.23 1.49
C ARG A 130 15.22 -0.68 0.15
N LEU A 131 16.04 0.15 -0.51
CA LEU A 131 16.71 -0.19 -1.76
C LEU A 131 17.52 -1.48 -1.65
N VAL A 132 18.24 -1.66 -0.53
CA VAL A 132 19.08 -2.85 -0.30
C VAL A 132 18.26 -4.06 0.14
N MET A 133 17.15 -3.84 0.84
CA MET A 133 16.28 -4.91 1.32
C MET A 133 15.37 -5.48 0.22
N ARG A 134 14.95 -4.66 -0.73
CA ARG A 134 14.02 -5.07 -1.81
C ARG A 134 14.63 -6.14 -2.72
N SER A 135 13.77 -7.02 -3.21
CA SER A 135 14.15 -8.01 -4.22
C SER A 135 14.56 -7.32 -5.53
N ARG A 136 15.51 -7.91 -6.26
CA ARG A 136 15.92 -7.45 -7.60
C ARG A 136 15.28 -8.30 -8.70
N SER A 137 14.13 -8.92 -8.42
CA SER A 137 13.39 -9.63 -9.46
C SER A 137 12.90 -8.63 -10.50
N TYR A 138 12.79 -9.08 -11.75
CA TYR A 138 12.28 -8.26 -12.85
C TYR A 138 10.92 -7.61 -12.50
N LEU A 139 9.97 -8.40 -11.99
CA LEU A 139 8.66 -7.91 -11.57
C LEU A 139 8.76 -6.85 -10.46
N SER A 140 9.64 -7.05 -9.48
CA SER A 140 9.83 -6.06 -8.41
C SER A 140 10.44 -4.77 -8.94
N ILE A 141 11.24 -4.82 -10.00
CA ILE A 141 11.83 -3.62 -10.63
C ILE A 141 10.78 -2.90 -11.48
N CYS A 142 9.95 -3.63 -12.24
CA CYS A 142 8.80 -3.03 -12.93
C CYS A 142 7.83 -2.33 -11.97
N ALA A 143 7.48 -2.97 -10.85
CA ALA A 143 6.63 -2.33 -9.84
C ALA A 143 7.22 -1.04 -9.25
N ARG A 144 8.56 -0.95 -9.17
CA ARG A 144 9.26 0.27 -8.71
C ARG A 144 9.31 1.35 -9.79
N PHE A 145 9.48 0.93 -11.06
CA PHE A 145 9.32 1.81 -12.21
C PHE A 145 7.92 2.43 -12.22
N ASP A 146 6.87 1.61 -12.10
CA ASP A 146 5.47 2.06 -12.12
C ASP A 146 5.19 3.04 -10.97
N LEU A 147 5.71 2.76 -9.77
CA LEU A 147 5.58 3.65 -8.61
C LEU A 147 6.27 5.01 -8.84
N GLY A 148 7.50 5.00 -9.35
CA GLY A 148 8.23 6.23 -9.66
C GLY A 148 7.53 7.05 -10.75
N PHE A 149 7.08 6.38 -11.82
CA PHE A 149 6.34 6.99 -12.91
C PHE A 149 5.02 7.60 -12.43
N ALA A 150 4.24 6.88 -11.62
CA ALA A 150 3.01 7.39 -11.02
C ALA A 150 3.29 8.61 -10.13
N SER A 151 4.38 8.61 -9.38
CA SER A 151 4.78 9.75 -8.54
C SER A 151 5.08 11.00 -9.38
N PHE A 152 5.86 10.87 -10.46
CA PHE A 152 6.09 11.97 -11.40
C PHE A 152 4.80 12.46 -12.05
N PHE A 153 3.92 11.54 -12.46
CA PHE A 153 2.64 11.88 -13.05
C PHE A 153 1.78 12.73 -12.10
N ILE A 154 1.73 12.35 -10.82
CA ILE A 154 1.04 13.13 -9.78
C ILE A 154 1.67 14.53 -9.64
N ILE A 155 3.00 14.64 -9.57
CA ILE A 155 3.69 15.93 -9.48
C ILE A 155 3.34 16.82 -10.68
N MET A 156 3.34 16.26 -11.89
CA MET A 156 3.01 17.00 -13.13
C MET A 156 1.54 17.43 -13.16
N ILE A 157 0.60 16.60 -12.71
CA ILE A 157 -0.81 17.00 -12.57
C ILE A 157 -0.94 18.16 -11.61
N ILE A 158 -0.29 18.10 -10.43
CA ILE A 158 -0.39 19.18 -9.44
C ILE A 158 0.22 20.47 -10.02
N LYS A 159 1.39 20.40 -10.68
CA LYS A 159 1.99 21.56 -11.36
C LYS A 159 1.09 22.14 -12.44
N LEU A 160 0.46 21.29 -13.25
CA LEU A 160 -0.50 21.72 -14.26
C LEU A 160 -1.71 22.40 -13.63
N MET A 161 -2.24 21.86 -12.52
CA MET A 161 -3.34 22.48 -11.77
C MET A 161 -2.92 23.83 -11.18
N MET A 162 -1.74 23.92 -10.56
CA MET A 162 -1.19 25.19 -10.04
C MET A 162 -1.10 26.25 -11.13
N ARG A 163 -0.60 25.86 -12.31
CA ARG A 163 -0.47 26.77 -13.45
C ARG A 163 -1.82 27.20 -14.03
N THR A 164 -2.77 26.27 -14.18
CA THR A 164 -4.03 26.54 -14.90
C THR A 164 -5.12 27.12 -14.02
N ARG A 165 -5.18 26.76 -12.73
CA ARG A 165 -6.23 27.20 -11.81
C ARG A 165 -5.81 28.39 -10.94
N PHE A 166 -4.54 28.46 -10.59
CA PHE A 166 -4.05 29.46 -9.63
C PHE A 166 -3.13 30.51 -10.27
N ASP A 167 -2.80 30.37 -11.55
CA ASP A 167 -1.83 31.21 -12.28
C ASP A 167 -0.46 31.32 -11.56
N VAL A 168 -0.14 30.33 -10.72
CA VAL A 168 1.13 30.26 -10.01
C VAL A 168 2.10 29.45 -10.87
N GLN A 169 3.06 30.14 -11.49
CA GLN A 169 4.19 29.48 -12.12
C GLN A 169 5.09 28.90 -11.03
N SER A 170 5.19 27.56 -10.95
CA SER A 170 6.17 26.94 -10.06
C SER A 170 7.57 27.25 -10.60
N GLY A 171 8.36 28.07 -9.89
CA GLY A 171 9.75 28.34 -10.26
C GLY A 171 10.70 27.14 -10.08
N GLU A 172 10.16 25.97 -9.76
CA GLU A 172 10.90 24.73 -9.55
C GLU A 172 11.07 24.00 -10.90
N VAL A 173 12.26 24.14 -11.50
CA VAL A 173 12.63 23.47 -12.76
C VAL A 173 13.31 22.11 -12.53
N LEU A 174 13.79 21.87 -11.30
CA LEU A 174 14.67 20.73 -11.00
C LEU A 174 13.97 19.37 -11.18
N SER A 175 12.71 19.23 -10.77
CA SER A 175 11.91 18.01 -10.95
C SER A 175 11.74 17.59 -12.41
N GLU A 176 11.74 18.54 -13.34
CA GLU A 176 11.66 18.27 -14.78
C GLU A 176 12.97 17.68 -15.30
N TYR A 177 14.12 18.18 -14.85
CA TYR A 177 15.42 17.62 -15.19
C TYR A 177 15.62 16.22 -14.59
N ILE A 178 15.17 16.01 -13.35
CA ILE A 178 15.30 14.70 -12.67
C ILE A 178 14.44 13.62 -13.34
N LEU A 179 13.36 14.00 -14.02
CA LEU A 179 12.54 13.08 -14.82
C LEU A 179 13.39 12.34 -15.86
N TYR A 180 14.33 13.05 -16.51
CA TYR A 180 15.22 12.45 -17.49
C TYR A 180 16.20 11.45 -16.85
N SER A 181 16.79 11.82 -15.72
CA SER A 181 17.64 10.91 -14.94
C SER A 181 16.86 9.66 -14.50
N PHE A 182 15.60 9.83 -14.06
CA PHE A 182 14.71 8.72 -13.73
C PHE A 182 14.58 7.76 -14.92
N PHE A 183 14.16 8.22 -16.10
CA PHE A 183 13.98 7.34 -17.25
C PHE A 183 15.26 6.62 -17.67
N ILE A 184 16.41 7.31 -17.68
CA ILE A 184 17.71 6.70 -18.01
C ILE A 184 18.00 5.53 -17.06
N PHE A 185 17.95 5.78 -15.75
CA PHE A 185 18.25 4.75 -14.76
C PHE A 185 17.20 3.64 -14.71
N ALA A 186 15.92 4.00 -14.92
CA ALA A 186 14.82 3.06 -14.84
C ALA A 186 14.83 2.08 -16.02
N LEU A 187 14.99 2.58 -17.26
CA LEU A 187 15.12 1.74 -18.45
C LEU A 187 16.36 0.85 -18.37
N LEU A 188 17.50 1.40 -17.91
CA LEU A 188 18.72 0.62 -17.69
C LEU A 188 18.50 -0.50 -16.67
N SER A 189 17.79 -0.21 -15.56
CA SER A 189 17.49 -1.20 -14.52
C SER A 189 16.60 -2.34 -15.03
N VAL A 190 15.56 -2.02 -15.81
CA VAL A 190 14.64 -3.00 -16.40
C VAL A 190 15.38 -3.88 -17.42
N ALA A 191 16.22 -3.28 -18.28
CA ALA A 191 17.01 -4.01 -19.27
C ALA A 191 18.00 -4.99 -18.60
N LEU A 192 18.73 -4.53 -17.58
CA LEU A 192 19.67 -5.36 -16.83
C LEU A 192 18.97 -6.47 -16.05
N ALA A 193 17.82 -6.17 -15.42
CA ALA A 193 17.03 -7.16 -14.68
C ALA A 193 16.49 -8.28 -15.58
N ARG A 194 16.02 -7.93 -16.78
CA ARG A 194 15.54 -8.88 -17.78
C ARG A 194 16.63 -9.86 -18.19
N ASN A 195 17.86 -9.37 -18.36
CA ASN A 195 19.03 -10.19 -18.71
C ASN A 195 19.49 -11.13 -17.57
N GLN A 196 19.14 -10.85 -16.31
CA GLN A 196 19.51 -11.69 -15.17
C GLN A 196 18.53 -12.85 -14.91
N SER A 197 17.33 -12.82 -15.50
CA SER A 197 16.36 -13.91 -15.37
C SER A 197 16.88 -15.15 -16.11
N GLY A 198 17.65 -15.97 -15.40
CA GLY A 198 18.34 -17.16 -15.89
C GLY A 198 17.43 -18.29 -16.35
N THR A 199 16.15 -18.03 -16.61
CA THR A 199 15.38 -18.88 -17.51
C THR A 199 16.14 -18.88 -18.82
N ARG A 200 16.69 -20.04 -19.19
CA ARG A 200 17.41 -20.33 -20.43
C ARG A 200 16.44 -20.09 -21.59
N LYS A 201 16.14 -18.83 -21.86
CA LYS A 201 15.35 -18.42 -22.99
C LYS A 201 16.24 -18.73 -24.18
N VAL A 202 15.87 -19.77 -24.91
CA VAL A 202 16.33 -20.05 -26.26
C VAL A 202 15.91 -18.84 -27.09
N PHE A 203 16.65 -17.76 -26.95
CA PHE A 203 16.51 -16.61 -27.81
C PHE A 203 17.18 -17.03 -29.12
N LEU A 204 16.39 -17.17 -30.16
CA LEU A 204 16.86 -17.19 -31.55
C LEU A 204 17.91 -16.07 -31.69
N ALA A 205 19.10 -16.42 -32.17
CA ALA A 205 20.33 -15.64 -32.09
C ALA A 205 20.29 -14.23 -32.75
N GLY A 206 19.15 -13.75 -33.26
CA GLY A 206 19.00 -12.44 -33.91
C GLY A 206 18.28 -11.35 -33.09
N TYR A 207 17.60 -11.66 -31.98
CA TYR A 207 16.69 -10.69 -31.33
C TYR A 207 17.29 -9.78 -30.23
N ARG A 208 18.61 -9.85 -30.02
CA ARG A 208 19.30 -9.03 -28.99
C ARG A 208 19.24 -7.53 -29.27
N GLY A 209 19.24 -7.13 -30.54
CA GLY A 209 19.17 -5.72 -30.95
C GLY A 209 17.75 -5.13 -30.85
N ILE A 210 16.72 -5.96 -31.05
CA ILE A 210 15.33 -5.49 -31.14
C ILE A 210 14.82 -4.99 -29.79
N GLY A 211 15.18 -5.65 -28.69
CA GLY A 211 14.80 -5.16 -27.35
C GLY A 211 15.44 -3.81 -27.01
N LEU A 212 16.70 -3.60 -27.42
CA LEU A 212 17.42 -2.35 -27.21
C LEU A 212 16.84 -1.22 -28.08
N LEU A 213 16.60 -1.51 -29.37
CA LEU A 213 15.91 -0.63 -30.31
C LEU A 213 14.52 -0.25 -29.81
N PHE A 214 13.74 -1.21 -29.29
CA PHE A 214 12.40 -0.90 -28.78
C PHE A 214 12.44 -0.04 -27.53
N SER A 215 13.35 -0.32 -26.58
CA SER A 215 13.52 0.53 -25.40
C SER A 215 14.03 1.93 -25.73
N PHE A 216 14.91 2.03 -26.73
CA PHE A 216 15.42 3.30 -27.23
C PHE A 216 14.33 4.09 -27.98
N SER A 217 13.59 3.45 -28.88
CA SER A 217 12.45 4.05 -29.60
C SER A 217 11.35 4.49 -28.66
N MET A 218 11.03 3.70 -27.64
CA MET A 218 10.05 4.08 -26.62
C MET A 218 10.57 5.28 -25.79
N GLY A 219 11.85 5.27 -25.44
CA GLY A 219 12.52 6.39 -24.77
C GLY A 219 12.44 7.67 -25.61
N MET A 220 12.83 7.60 -26.89
CA MET A 220 12.73 8.71 -27.85
C MET A 220 11.28 9.20 -28.01
N LEU A 221 10.30 8.30 -28.07
CA LEU A 221 8.89 8.68 -28.18
C LEU A 221 8.39 9.39 -26.93
N PHE A 222 8.72 8.91 -25.74
CA PHE A 222 8.34 9.61 -24.51
C PHE A 222 9.06 10.94 -24.34
N PHE A 223 10.34 11.01 -24.69
CA PHE A 223 11.11 12.25 -24.66
C PHE A 223 10.57 13.25 -25.69
N GLY A 224 10.33 12.81 -26.92
CA GLY A 224 9.78 13.63 -27.99
C GLY A 224 8.36 14.11 -27.68
N THR A 225 7.50 13.24 -27.16
CA THR A 225 6.13 13.62 -26.75
C THR A 225 6.17 14.59 -25.58
N GLY A 226 7.02 14.35 -24.58
CA GLY A 226 7.22 15.25 -23.45
C GLY A 226 7.76 16.61 -23.87
N LEU A 227 8.72 16.64 -24.80
CA LEU A 227 9.25 17.87 -25.39
C LEU A 227 8.15 18.63 -26.13
N ILE A 228 7.39 17.97 -27.00
CA ILE A 228 6.26 18.56 -27.73
C ILE A 228 5.20 19.13 -26.77
N LEU A 229 4.86 18.41 -25.70
CA LEU A 229 3.91 18.88 -24.70
C LEU A 229 4.44 20.08 -23.88
N LEU A 230 5.74 20.09 -23.59
CA LEU A 230 6.39 21.21 -22.89
C LEU A 230 6.44 22.47 -23.75
N PHE A 231 6.66 22.32 -25.06
CA PHE A 231 6.62 23.42 -26.03
C PHE A 231 5.21 23.73 -26.55
N LEU A 232 4.21 22.91 -26.25
CA LEU A 232 2.82 23.12 -26.67
C LEU A 232 2.30 24.55 -26.41
N PRO A 233 2.51 25.20 -25.25
CA PRO A 233 2.07 26.59 -25.06
C PRO A 233 2.78 27.57 -26.01
N TYR A 234 4.07 27.38 -26.28
CA TYR A 234 4.82 28.22 -27.22
C TYR A 234 4.41 27.96 -28.67
N LEU A 235 4.22 26.69 -29.03
CA LEU A 235 3.66 26.29 -30.32
C LEU A 235 2.25 26.84 -30.51
N LYS A 236 1.46 26.93 -29.43
CA LYS A 236 0.12 27.52 -29.45
C LYS A 236 0.20 29.03 -29.68
N ILE A 237 1.06 29.75 -28.96
CA ILE A 237 1.29 31.19 -29.19
C ILE A 237 1.78 31.44 -30.63
N ALA A 238 2.73 30.65 -31.13
CA ALA A 238 3.21 30.73 -32.51
C ALA A 238 2.11 30.40 -33.51
N SER A 239 1.25 29.42 -33.22
CA SER A 239 0.10 29.08 -34.06
C SER A 239 -0.97 30.17 -34.05
N GLU A 240 -1.20 30.84 -32.92
CA GLU A 240 -2.14 31.96 -32.80
C GLU A 240 -1.63 33.18 -33.56
N ALA A 241 -0.32 33.48 -33.47
CA ALA A 241 0.34 34.52 -34.26
C ALA A 241 0.28 34.20 -35.77
N GLY A 242 0.61 32.96 -36.15
CA GLY A 242 0.51 32.49 -37.54
C GLY A 242 -0.94 32.53 -38.04
N TYR A 243 -1.90 32.12 -37.23
CA TYR A 243 -3.33 32.19 -37.54
C TYR A 243 -3.81 33.63 -37.66
N ALA A 244 -3.30 34.58 -36.87
CA ALA A 244 -3.63 35.99 -37.00
C ALA A 244 -3.15 36.55 -38.36
N VAL A 245 -1.92 36.23 -38.76
CA VAL A 245 -1.38 36.58 -40.09
C VAL A 245 -2.22 35.91 -41.19
N LEU A 246 -2.51 34.62 -41.04
CA LEU A 246 -3.32 33.86 -41.99
C LEU A 246 -4.75 34.42 -42.07
N LYS A 247 -5.34 34.88 -40.97
CA LYS A 247 -6.67 35.48 -40.91
C LYS A 247 -6.70 36.86 -41.60
N VAL A 248 -5.63 37.63 -41.50
CA VAL A 248 -5.46 38.90 -42.24
C VAL A 248 -5.34 38.62 -43.74
N ALA A 249 -4.51 37.65 -44.13
CA ALA A 249 -4.37 37.24 -45.53
C ALA A 249 -5.62 36.53 -46.09
N ALA A 250 -6.36 35.81 -45.23
CA ALA A 250 -7.56 35.09 -45.60
C ALA A 250 -8.79 35.99 -45.64
N LYS A 251 -8.82 37.17 -45.01
CA LYS A 251 -9.96 38.10 -45.11
C LYS A 251 -10.45 38.35 -46.55
N PRO A 252 -9.59 38.66 -47.55
CA PRO A 252 -10.05 38.79 -48.94
C PRO A 252 -10.60 37.47 -49.49
N VAL A 253 -9.96 36.33 -49.20
CA VAL A 253 -10.39 34.99 -49.65
C VAL A 253 -11.72 34.57 -49.02
N LEU A 254 -11.88 34.82 -47.71
CA LEU A 254 -13.08 34.54 -46.94
C LEU A 254 -14.23 35.45 -47.39
N SER A 255 -13.96 36.69 -47.79
CA SER A 255 -14.97 37.58 -48.39
C SER A 255 -15.48 37.05 -49.73
N ILE A 256 -14.59 36.49 -50.56
CA ILE A 256 -14.98 35.82 -51.80
C ILE A 256 -15.80 34.56 -51.49
N LEU A 257 -15.31 33.72 -50.57
CA LEU A 257 -15.95 32.47 -50.17
C LEU A 257 -17.32 32.68 -49.48
N THR A 258 -17.44 33.69 -48.63
CA THR A 258 -18.71 34.04 -47.95
C THR A 258 -19.72 34.64 -48.92
N ARG A 259 -19.31 35.39 -49.96
CA ARG A 259 -20.23 35.78 -51.04
C ARG A 259 -20.75 34.56 -51.80
N VAL A 260 -19.88 33.59 -52.07
CA VAL A 260 -20.27 32.31 -52.72
C VAL A 260 -21.19 31.48 -51.80
N LEU A 261 -20.92 31.40 -50.50
CA LEU A 261 -21.72 30.62 -49.54
C LEU A 261 -23.05 31.31 -49.16
N LEU A 262 -23.08 32.63 -49.02
CA LEU A 262 -24.32 33.39 -48.79
C LEU A 262 -25.22 33.39 -50.04
N PHE A 263 -24.64 33.32 -51.24
CA PHE A 263 -25.38 33.04 -52.48
C PHE A 263 -26.04 31.66 -52.44
N LEU A 264 -25.42 30.68 -51.76
CA LEU A 264 -25.90 29.30 -51.68
C LEU A 264 -26.90 29.02 -50.53
N PHE A 265 -26.83 29.70 -49.36
CA PHE A 265 -27.47 29.17 -48.12
C PHE A 265 -28.34 30.14 -47.28
N LYS A 266 -28.59 31.39 -47.67
CA LYS A 266 -29.31 32.34 -46.80
C LYS A 266 -30.84 32.13 -46.78
N ARG A 267 -31.37 31.22 -45.94
CA ARG A 267 -32.81 31.15 -45.61
C ARG A 267 -33.08 30.63 -44.18
N GLY A 268 -33.56 31.51 -43.29
CA GLY A 268 -34.33 31.16 -42.08
C GLY A 268 -33.64 31.33 -40.71
N LYS A 269 -34.17 32.23 -39.85
CA LYS A 269 -33.84 32.42 -38.42
C LYS A 269 -34.99 31.89 -37.55
N MET A 270 -34.70 31.45 -36.31
CA MET A 270 -35.40 31.88 -35.09
C MET A 270 -34.76 31.27 -33.81
N GLN A 271 -34.89 32.02 -32.71
CA GLN A 271 -34.35 31.80 -31.35
C GLN A 271 -35.53 31.52 -30.39
N PRO A 272 -35.34 30.85 -29.24
CA PRO A 272 -35.97 31.36 -28.00
C PRO A 272 -35.19 31.06 -26.69
N GLU A 273 -35.66 31.69 -25.60
CA GLU A 273 -35.13 31.65 -24.22
C GLU A 273 -36.32 31.69 -23.22
N VAL A 274 -36.28 30.92 -22.10
CA VAL A 274 -37.16 31.06 -20.88
C VAL A 274 -36.47 30.42 -19.62
N PRO A 275 -36.71 30.91 -18.36
CA PRO A 275 -35.93 30.63 -17.12
C PRO A 275 -36.66 29.87 -15.96
N GLU A 276 -36.00 29.89 -14.76
CA GLU A 276 -35.98 29.06 -13.52
C GLU A 276 -37.14 29.14 -12.47
N GLY A 277 -37.08 28.25 -11.44
CA GLY A 277 -37.67 28.42 -10.09
C GLY A 277 -37.19 27.40 -9.00
N PRO A 278 -37.26 27.67 -7.65
CA PRO A 278 -36.56 26.91 -6.58
C PRO A 278 -37.34 26.43 -5.29
N ALA A 279 -36.70 25.49 -4.53
CA ALA A 279 -36.47 25.29 -3.06
C ALA A 279 -37.53 24.96 -1.93
N GLY A 280 -37.10 24.13 -0.94
CA GLY A 280 -37.62 23.92 0.46
C GLY A 280 -36.85 22.77 1.21
N SER A 281 -36.22 22.89 2.41
CA SER A 281 -36.61 22.98 3.86
C SER A 281 -36.36 21.70 4.71
N THR A 282 -35.89 21.79 5.97
CA THR A 282 -35.32 20.71 6.84
C THR A 282 -35.98 20.62 8.26
N PHE A 283 -35.97 19.45 8.92
CA PHE A 283 -36.64 19.13 10.21
C PHE A 283 -35.71 18.41 11.22
N ALA A 284 -35.95 18.51 12.54
CA ALA A 284 -35.17 17.89 13.65
C ALA A 284 -36.07 17.20 14.71
N ILE A 285 -35.56 16.18 15.42
CA ILE A 285 -36.26 15.32 16.42
C ILE A 285 -35.42 15.16 17.70
N GLY A 286 -36.06 15.21 18.88
CA GLY A 286 -35.47 14.96 20.21
C GLY A 286 -35.82 13.58 20.80
N VAL A 287 -35.03 13.09 21.76
CA VAL A 287 -35.14 11.76 22.41
C VAL A 287 -35.12 11.92 23.93
N GLU A 288 -36.01 11.16 24.59
CA GLU A 288 -36.33 11.13 26.03
C GLU A 288 -35.50 10.07 26.80
N SER A 289 -35.32 10.21 28.12
CA SER A 289 -34.46 9.35 28.97
C SER A 289 -35.21 8.69 30.14
N ILE A 290 -34.76 7.51 30.58
CA ILE A 290 -35.41 6.58 31.53
C ILE A 290 -34.70 6.63 32.91
N PRO A 291 -35.39 6.54 34.07
CA PRO A 291 -34.79 6.70 35.40
C PRO A 291 -34.11 5.44 35.96
N ALA A 292 -33.08 5.64 36.81
CA ALA A 292 -32.24 4.61 37.43
C ALA A 292 -32.72 4.23 38.85
N GLY A 293 -32.75 2.92 39.16
CA GLY A 293 -33.10 2.40 40.49
C GLY A 293 -31.90 2.30 41.45
N GLU A 294 -32.18 2.35 42.76
CA GLU A 294 -31.19 2.43 43.85
C GLU A 294 -30.34 1.14 44.01
N PRO A 295 -29.00 1.26 44.18
CA PRO A 295 -28.10 0.12 44.31
C PRO A 295 -28.09 -0.49 45.72
N ASN A 296 -28.03 -1.82 45.78
CA ASN A 296 -27.97 -2.62 47.00
C ASN A 296 -26.49 -2.82 47.44
N TRP A 297 -26.15 -2.49 48.69
CA TRP A 297 -24.76 -2.44 49.19
C TRP A 297 -23.93 -3.73 48.99
N TRP A 298 -24.55 -4.91 49.06
CA TRP A 298 -23.86 -6.18 48.76
C TRP A 298 -23.45 -6.31 47.29
N THR A 299 -24.24 -5.72 46.38
CA THR A 299 -23.92 -5.71 44.95
C THR A 299 -22.74 -4.79 44.66
N GLU A 300 -22.60 -3.67 45.39
CA GLU A 300 -21.44 -2.78 45.28
C GLU A 300 -20.15 -3.43 45.80
N LEU A 301 -20.21 -4.16 46.91
CA LEU A 301 -19.05 -4.86 47.46
C LEU A 301 -18.58 -5.98 46.53
N LEU A 302 -19.51 -6.80 46.03
CA LEU A 302 -19.20 -7.85 45.04
C LEU A 302 -18.64 -7.26 43.75
N LEU A 303 -19.24 -6.17 43.25
CA LEU A 303 -18.78 -5.46 42.05
C LEU A 303 -17.36 -4.93 42.26
N ASN A 304 -17.07 -4.29 43.40
CA ASN A 304 -15.73 -3.79 43.68
C ASN A 304 -14.69 -4.92 43.76
N ILE A 305 -14.98 -6.02 44.46
CA ILE A 305 -14.05 -7.16 44.53
C ILE A 305 -13.82 -7.78 43.15
N THR A 306 -14.87 -7.91 42.34
CA THR A 306 -14.72 -8.41 40.95
C THR A 306 -13.92 -7.44 40.09
N VAL A 307 -14.22 -6.14 40.12
CA VAL A 307 -13.51 -5.13 39.33
C VAL A 307 -12.02 -5.08 39.70
N TRP A 308 -11.68 -5.06 40.99
CA TRP A 308 -10.28 -5.04 41.44
C TRP A 308 -9.55 -6.35 41.16
N GLY A 309 -10.21 -7.49 41.37
CA GLY A 309 -9.65 -8.80 41.02
C GLY A 309 -9.33 -8.93 39.53
N PHE A 310 -10.25 -8.48 38.67
CA PHE A 310 -10.02 -8.43 37.22
C PHE A 310 -8.95 -7.41 36.84
N ALA A 311 -8.91 -6.23 37.48
CA ALA A 311 -7.89 -5.22 37.21
C ALA A 311 -6.48 -5.72 37.53
N ILE A 312 -6.29 -6.38 38.68
CA ILE A 312 -5.00 -6.97 39.08
C ILE A 312 -4.60 -8.09 38.11
N LEU A 313 -5.53 -8.99 37.78
CA LEU A 313 -5.28 -10.08 36.82
C LEU A 313 -4.90 -9.54 35.44
N LEU A 314 -5.62 -8.52 34.95
CA LEU A 314 -5.33 -7.87 33.67
C LEU A 314 -3.97 -7.17 33.69
N GLY A 315 -3.65 -6.47 34.78
CA GLY A 315 -2.34 -5.85 34.98
C GLY A 315 -1.19 -6.86 34.96
N LEU A 316 -1.38 -8.02 35.61
CA LEU A 316 -0.39 -9.09 35.61
C LEU A 316 -0.21 -9.74 34.24
N VAL A 317 -1.30 -9.98 33.50
CA VAL A 317 -1.23 -10.47 32.11
C VAL A 317 -0.51 -9.46 31.22
N LEU A 318 -0.81 -8.17 31.35
CA LEU A 318 -0.14 -7.11 30.58
C LEU A 318 1.36 -7.06 30.89
N LEU A 319 1.74 -7.15 32.17
CA LEU A 319 3.14 -7.17 32.60
C LEU A 319 3.90 -8.38 32.05
N ILE A 320 3.29 -9.57 32.05
CA ILE A 320 3.87 -10.78 31.44
C ILE A 320 4.06 -10.59 29.93
N LEU A 321 3.07 -10.04 29.23
CA LEU A 321 3.17 -9.77 27.79
C LEU A 321 4.30 -8.76 27.48
N ILE A 322 4.45 -7.72 28.31
CA ILE A 322 5.54 -6.75 28.19
C ILE A 322 6.89 -7.44 28.42
N ALA A 323 7.04 -8.24 29.48
CA ALA A 323 8.28 -8.96 29.78
C ALA A 323 8.67 -9.93 28.65
N ILE A 324 7.70 -10.68 28.10
CA ILE A 324 7.91 -11.54 26.92
C ILE A 324 8.35 -10.71 25.72
N GLY A 325 7.69 -9.58 25.46
CA GLY A 325 8.04 -8.66 24.39
C GLY A 325 9.47 -8.13 24.52
N ILE A 326 9.88 -7.69 25.72
CA ILE A 326 11.24 -7.23 26.02
C ILE A 326 12.24 -8.37 25.81
N TRP A 327 11.95 -9.58 26.29
CA TRP A 327 12.84 -10.72 26.11
C TRP A 327 13.05 -11.08 24.63
N PHE A 328 11.97 -11.09 23.84
CA PHE A 328 12.07 -11.30 22.39
C PHE A 328 12.85 -10.19 21.70
N LEU A 329 12.62 -8.93 22.09
CA LEU A 329 13.35 -7.78 21.56
C LEU A 329 14.84 -7.90 21.85
N LEU A 330 15.23 -8.18 23.10
CA LEU A 330 16.62 -8.39 23.50
C LEU A 330 17.24 -9.56 22.72
N ARG A 331 16.55 -10.70 22.65
CA ARG A 331 17.02 -11.87 21.88
C ARG A 331 17.22 -11.53 20.40
N TRP A 332 16.31 -10.77 19.80
CA TRP A 332 16.44 -10.30 18.42
C TRP A 332 17.60 -9.30 18.25
N LEU A 333 17.77 -8.35 19.17
CA LEU A 333 18.88 -7.38 19.18
C LEU A 333 20.25 -8.08 19.21
N PHE A 334 20.38 -9.14 20.01
CA PHE A 334 21.62 -9.91 20.12
C PHE A 334 21.79 -11.01 19.06
N SER A 335 20.75 -11.30 18.29
CA SER A 335 20.85 -12.27 17.19
C SER A 335 21.80 -11.78 16.09
N LYS A 336 22.58 -12.71 15.52
CA LYS A 336 23.52 -12.43 14.42
C LYS A 336 22.77 -12.43 13.08
N THR A 337 23.10 -11.51 12.21
CA THR A 337 22.65 -11.48 10.81
C THR A 337 23.16 -12.73 10.09
N CYS A 338 22.26 -13.68 9.81
CA CYS A 338 22.61 -14.92 9.11
C CYS A 338 23.13 -14.64 7.69
N LYS A 339 24.12 -15.43 7.26
CA LYS A 339 24.76 -15.35 5.94
C LYS A 339 23.88 -15.81 4.79
N ASP A 340 22.80 -16.52 5.09
CA ASP A 340 22.01 -17.18 4.07
C ASP A 340 20.77 -16.39 3.63
N ARG A 341 20.62 -16.23 2.32
CA ARG A 341 19.59 -15.42 1.63
C ARG A 341 18.17 -15.94 1.90
N GLN A 342 18.05 -17.16 2.41
CA GLN A 342 16.79 -17.88 2.61
C GLN A 342 16.06 -17.54 3.93
N LYS A 343 16.65 -16.78 4.86
CA LYS A 343 16.04 -16.49 6.18
C LYS A 343 15.36 -15.11 6.31
N VAL A 344 14.76 -14.60 5.23
CA VAL A 344 13.67 -13.59 5.35
C VAL A 344 12.51 -14.15 6.20
N ILE A 345 12.49 -15.47 6.39
CA ILE A 345 11.56 -16.24 7.20
C ILE A 345 11.62 -15.85 8.69
N ASP A 346 12.75 -15.41 9.26
CA ASP A 346 12.83 -15.09 10.71
C ASP A 346 12.11 -13.79 11.12
N TYR A 347 12.12 -12.76 10.27
CA TYR A 347 11.29 -11.56 10.51
C TYR A 347 9.80 -11.88 10.35
N TYR A 348 9.47 -12.72 9.37
CA TYR A 348 8.13 -13.26 9.19
C TYR A 348 7.71 -14.13 10.39
N TYR A 349 8.61 -14.85 11.07
CA TYR A 349 8.28 -15.62 12.27
C TYR A 349 7.87 -14.73 13.44
N PHE A 350 8.53 -13.58 13.64
CA PHE A 350 8.14 -12.62 14.69
C PHE A 350 6.76 -12.01 14.40
N LEU A 351 6.54 -11.51 13.18
CA LEU A 351 5.23 -10.98 12.76
C LEU A 351 4.13 -12.05 12.83
N ARG A 352 4.44 -13.28 12.41
CA ARG A 352 3.50 -14.40 12.44
C ARG A 352 3.26 -14.93 13.86
N TRP A 353 4.21 -14.73 14.77
CA TRP A 353 4.01 -15.00 16.20
C TRP A 353 3.06 -13.95 16.82
N LEU A 354 3.27 -12.67 16.51
CA LEU A 354 2.34 -11.58 16.89
C LEU A 354 0.94 -11.82 16.31
N GLU A 355 0.85 -12.21 15.03
CA GLU A 355 -0.41 -12.54 14.36
C GLU A 355 -1.10 -13.73 15.03
N ARG A 356 -0.36 -14.80 15.38
CA ARG A 356 -0.92 -15.94 16.13
C ARG A 356 -1.35 -15.57 17.54
N GLY A 357 -0.58 -14.72 18.22
CA GLY A 357 -0.92 -14.17 19.53
C GLY A 357 -2.21 -13.35 19.48
N ALA A 358 -2.33 -12.46 18.49
CA ALA A 358 -3.53 -11.68 18.24
C ALA A 358 -4.73 -12.57 17.90
N VAL A 359 -4.56 -13.62 17.09
CA VAL A 359 -5.64 -14.57 16.78
C VAL A 359 -6.07 -15.38 18.00
N LEU A 360 -5.14 -15.75 18.88
CA LEU A 360 -5.47 -16.45 20.14
C LEU A 360 -6.22 -15.53 21.10
N LEU A 361 -5.79 -14.28 21.24
CA LEU A 361 -6.49 -13.26 22.01
C LEU A 361 -7.87 -12.95 21.42
N PHE A 362 -7.98 -12.86 20.10
CA PHE A 362 -9.25 -12.63 19.40
C PHE A 362 -10.21 -13.82 19.56
N LYS A 363 -9.72 -15.06 19.49
CA LYS A 363 -10.54 -16.26 19.75
C LYS A 363 -10.96 -16.38 21.21
N ALA A 364 -10.11 -15.99 22.15
CA ALA A 364 -10.46 -15.94 23.57
C ALA A 364 -11.52 -14.85 23.82
N TYR A 365 -11.35 -13.69 23.20
CA TYR A 365 -12.31 -12.59 23.22
C TYR A 365 -13.65 -12.99 22.62
N GLU A 366 -13.68 -13.58 21.42
CA GLU A 366 -14.90 -14.13 20.80
C GLU A 366 -15.55 -15.16 21.72
N ARG A 367 -14.79 -16.11 22.28
CA ARG A 367 -15.37 -17.13 23.16
C ARG A 367 -16.03 -16.56 24.42
N VAL A 368 -15.54 -15.42 24.92
CA VAL A 368 -16.07 -14.77 26.13
C VAL A 368 -17.21 -13.80 25.79
N PHE A 369 -17.14 -13.08 24.67
CA PHE A 369 -18.08 -12.00 24.33
C PHE A 369 -19.09 -12.34 23.22
N SER A 370 -18.89 -13.40 22.42
CA SER A 370 -19.82 -13.79 21.35
C SER A 370 -20.89 -14.78 21.86
N ARG A 371 -21.76 -14.31 22.77
CA ARG A 371 -23.06 -14.94 23.07
C ARG A 371 -24.19 -14.26 22.26
N SER A 372 -23.96 -13.99 20.97
CA SER A 372 -24.97 -13.38 20.07
C SER A 372 -25.34 -14.35 18.95
N ASP A 373 -26.65 -14.62 18.82
CA ASP A 373 -27.27 -15.67 18.01
C ASP A 373 -27.01 -15.62 16.49
N ARG A 374 -26.28 -14.62 15.98
CA ARG A 374 -25.96 -14.47 14.55
C ARG A 374 -24.97 -15.50 13.99
N VAL A 375 -24.23 -16.24 14.82
CA VAL A 375 -23.11 -17.12 14.38
C VAL A 375 -23.55 -18.57 14.10
N ARG A 376 -24.79 -18.97 14.42
CA ARG A 376 -25.16 -20.40 14.41
C ARG A 376 -25.52 -20.99 13.04
N SER A 377 -25.95 -20.21 12.05
CA SER A 377 -26.32 -20.74 10.73
C SER A 377 -25.11 -21.08 9.85
N ASP A 378 -24.10 -20.21 9.80
CA ASP A 378 -22.83 -20.46 9.09
C ASP A 378 -22.06 -21.65 9.69
N TYR A 379 -22.27 -21.91 10.99
CA TYR A 379 -21.69 -23.04 11.70
C TYR A 379 -22.13 -24.38 11.08
N PHE A 380 -23.43 -24.59 10.81
CA PHE A 380 -23.92 -25.87 10.28
C PHE A 380 -23.31 -26.22 8.92
N TYR A 381 -23.21 -25.24 8.02
CA TYR A 381 -22.60 -25.45 6.71
C TYR A 381 -21.08 -25.63 6.78
N THR A 382 -20.40 -24.93 7.69
CA THR A 382 -18.96 -25.12 7.93
C THR A 382 -18.66 -26.52 8.46
N VAL A 383 -19.49 -27.04 9.36
CA VAL A 383 -19.34 -28.41 9.85
C VAL A 383 -19.65 -29.43 8.75
N LEU A 384 -20.67 -29.21 7.92
CA LEU A 384 -20.95 -30.05 6.75
C LEU A 384 -19.78 -30.09 5.77
N PHE A 385 -19.15 -28.95 5.49
CA PHE A 385 -17.95 -28.86 4.65
C PHE A 385 -16.78 -29.65 5.24
N ARG A 386 -16.52 -29.49 6.54
CA ARG A 386 -15.45 -30.24 7.23
C ARG A 386 -15.74 -31.73 7.22
N TRP A 387 -16.99 -32.12 7.47
CA TRP A 387 -17.44 -33.50 7.42
C TRP A 387 -17.21 -34.11 6.04
N GLY A 388 -17.66 -33.44 4.96
CA GLY A 388 -17.47 -33.91 3.59
C GLY A 388 -16.00 -33.99 3.19
N ARG A 389 -15.16 -33.02 3.58
CA ARG A 389 -13.70 -33.09 3.39
C ARG A 389 -13.07 -34.29 4.10
N CYS A 390 -13.45 -34.55 5.36
CA CYS A 390 -12.97 -35.71 6.09
C CYS A 390 -13.45 -37.05 5.49
N SER A 391 -14.59 -37.03 4.79
CA SER A 391 -15.15 -38.17 4.05
C SER A 391 -14.61 -38.29 2.62
N GLY A 392 -13.60 -37.52 2.23
CA GLY A 392 -12.98 -37.59 0.89
C GLY A 392 -13.71 -36.81 -0.21
N MET A 393 -14.69 -35.98 0.13
CA MET A 393 -15.51 -35.21 -0.81
C MET A 393 -15.39 -33.70 -0.53
N PRO A 394 -14.23 -33.05 -0.80
CA PRO A 394 -14.08 -31.62 -0.64
C PRO A 394 -14.97 -30.85 -1.65
N ARG A 395 -15.49 -29.68 -1.26
CA ARG A 395 -16.21 -28.79 -2.19
C ARG A 395 -15.27 -28.30 -3.28
N ARG A 396 -15.76 -28.17 -4.50
CA ARG A 396 -15.00 -27.49 -5.57
C ARG A 396 -15.09 -25.97 -5.41
N PRO A 397 -14.09 -25.20 -5.89
CA PRO A 397 -14.10 -23.74 -5.76
C PRO A 397 -15.34 -23.07 -6.36
N SER A 398 -15.81 -23.59 -7.50
CA SER A 398 -16.95 -23.08 -8.27
C SER A 398 -18.31 -23.64 -7.84
N GLU A 399 -18.35 -24.55 -6.88
CA GLU A 399 -19.57 -25.31 -6.53
C GLU A 399 -20.40 -24.56 -5.49
N THR A 400 -21.69 -24.39 -5.79
CA THR A 400 -22.65 -23.75 -4.88
C THR A 400 -23.01 -24.69 -3.72
N PRO A 401 -23.57 -24.17 -2.61
CA PRO A 401 -24.01 -25.02 -1.49
C PRO A 401 -25.01 -26.11 -1.90
N LEU A 402 -25.91 -25.79 -2.83
CA LEU A 402 -26.91 -26.74 -3.33
C LEU A 402 -26.29 -27.84 -4.20
N GLU A 403 -25.36 -27.47 -5.08
CA GLU A 403 -24.61 -28.42 -5.91
C GLU A 403 -23.77 -29.36 -5.05
N TYR A 404 -23.07 -28.81 -4.06
CA TYR A 404 -22.28 -29.57 -3.11
C TYR A 404 -23.13 -30.54 -2.30
N GLY A 405 -24.26 -30.05 -1.77
CA GLY A 405 -25.25 -30.88 -1.08
C GLY A 405 -25.76 -32.01 -1.96
N THR A 406 -26.12 -31.72 -3.21
CA THR A 406 -26.61 -32.73 -4.16
C THR A 406 -25.56 -33.80 -4.45
N ARG A 407 -24.30 -33.40 -4.63
CA ARG A 407 -23.19 -34.33 -4.83
C ARG A 407 -22.94 -35.19 -3.59
N LEU A 408 -23.01 -34.63 -2.39
CA LEU A 408 -22.91 -35.38 -1.14
C LEU A 408 -24.07 -36.37 -0.98
N LYS A 409 -25.32 -35.97 -1.26
CA LYS A 409 -26.51 -36.84 -1.20
C LYS A 409 -26.40 -38.06 -2.11
N ARG A 410 -25.89 -37.88 -3.33
CA ARG A 410 -25.67 -39.00 -4.28
C ARG A 410 -24.72 -40.05 -3.71
N GLN A 411 -23.69 -39.61 -2.98
CA GLN A 411 -22.67 -40.49 -2.42
C GLN A 411 -23.06 -41.12 -1.08
N PHE A 412 -23.83 -40.40 -0.26
CA PHE A 412 -24.24 -40.80 1.09
C PHE A 412 -25.76 -40.86 1.22
N ARG A 413 -26.40 -41.79 0.49
CA ARG A 413 -27.87 -41.91 0.44
C ARG A 413 -28.53 -42.12 1.81
N SER A 414 -27.82 -42.78 2.75
CA SER A 414 -28.34 -43.06 4.10
C SER A 414 -28.50 -41.81 4.98
N VAL A 415 -27.95 -40.66 4.57
CA VAL A 415 -28.09 -39.38 5.28
C VAL A 415 -28.52 -38.23 4.34
N ALA A 416 -29.27 -38.57 3.29
CA ALA A 416 -29.65 -37.59 2.28
C ALA A 416 -30.54 -36.48 2.85
N ASP A 417 -31.47 -36.84 3.74
CA ASP A 417 -32.44 -35.92 4.34
C ASP A 417 -31.75 -34.95 5.32
N GLU A 418 -30.76 -35.42 6.08
CA GLU A 418 -29.97 -34.61 7.00
C GLU A 418 -29.11 -33.58 6.24
N ILE A 419 -28.50 -33.99 5.13
CA ILE A 419 -27.74 -33.09 4.26
C ILE A 419 -28.67 -32.01 3.69
N ASP A 420 -29.86 -32.40 3.25
CA ASP A 420 -30.84 -31.48 2.66
C ASP A 420 -31.35 -30.45 3.67
N SER A 421 -31.63 -30.90 4.91
CA SER A 421 -32.03 -30.04 6.03
C SER A 421 -30.98 -28.96 6.31
N ILE A 422 -29.70 -29.34 6.42
CA ILE A 422 -28.60 -28.40 6.69
C ILE A 422 -28.41 -27.41 5.53
N VAL A 423 -28.45 -27.89 4.28
CA VAL A 423 -28.25 -27.04 3.09
C VAL A 423 -29.42 -26.07 2.91
N THR A 424 -30.65 -26.50 3.20
CA THR A 424 -31.85 -25.65 3.13
C THR A 424 -31.82 -24.52 4.15
N VAL A 425 -31.46 -24.83 5.41
CA VAL A 425 -31.30 -23.81 6.47
C VAL A 425 -30.20 -22.81 6.11
N PHE A 426 -29.07 -23.29 5.58
CA PHE A 426 -28.00 -22.40 5.12
C PHE A 426 -28.44 -21.51 3.95
N ASN A 427 -29.12 -22.07 2.93
CA ASN A 427 -29.56 -21.29 1.77
C ASN A 427 -30.59 -20.22 2.14
N ARG A 428 -31.56 -20.54 3.02
CA ARG A 428 -32.52 -19.55 3.52
C ARG A 428 -31.84 -18.40 4.27
N TYR A 429 -30.83 -18.72 5.08
CA TYR A 429 -30.06 -17.71 5.79
C TYR A 429 -29.19 -16.87 4.83
N ALA A 430 -28.33 -17.51 4.03
CA ALA A 430 -27.31 -16.85 3.22
C ALA A 430 -27.90 -16.12 2.01
N TYR A 431 -28.89 -16.72 1.34
CA TYR A 431 -29.50 -16.15 0.13
C TYR A 431 -30.88 -15.53 0.40
N GLY A 432 -31.68 -16.12 1.29
CA GLY A 432 -33.01 -15.62 1.64
C GLY A 432 -33.01 -14.49 2.68
N LYS A 433 -31.87 -14.21 3.34
CA LYS A 433 -31.74 -13.25 4.46
C LYS A 433 -32.78 -13.44 5.58
N THR A 434 -33.37 -14.63 5.68
CA THR A 434 -34.33 -14.97 6.72
C THR A 434 -33.62 -15.70 7.84
N LEU A 435 -33.83 -15.26 9.08
CA LEU A 435 -33.32 -15.97 10.24
C LEU A 435 -34.10 -17.29 10.37
N PRO A 436 -33.39 -18.44 10.46
CA PRO A 436 -34.05 -19.72 10.67
C PRO A 436 -34.74 -19.72 12.02
N ASP A 437 -35.97 -20.23 12.04
CA ASP A 437 -36.74 -20.39 13.26
C ASP A 437 -36.07 -21.40 14.21
N LYS A 438 -36.35 -21.32 15.52
CA LYS A 438 -35.77 -22.19 16.55
C LYS A 438 -35.96 -23.67 16.20
N ASP A 439 -37.11 -24.04 15.65
CA ASP A 439 -37.41 -25.42 15.27
C ASP A 439 -36.57 -25.89 14.07
N GLN A 440 -36.29 -25.00 13.12
CA GLN A 440 -35.39 -25.30 12.00
C GLN A 440 -33.95 -25.47 12.48
N MET A 441 -33.54 -24.69 13.49
CA MET A 441 -32.21 -24.80 14.09
C MET A 441 -32.03 -26.09 14.90
N THR A 442 -33.04 -26.51 15.67
CA THR A 442 -33.00 -27.78 16.42
C THR A 442 -33.00 -28.97 15.47
N ALA A 443 -33.80 -28.92 14.40
CA ALA A 443 -33.80 -29.94 13.35
C ALA A 443 -32.44 -30.06 12.64
N ALA A 444 -31.83 -28.94 12.25
CA ALA A 444 -30.50 -28.93 11.64
C ALA A 444 -29.41 -29.45 12.60
N GLN A 445 -29.54 -29.18 13.89
CA GLN A 445 -28.61 -29.69 14.90
C GLN A 445 -28.77 -31.20 15.12
N ALA A 446 -30.01 -31.72 15.12
CA ALA A 446 -30.28 -33.15 15.18
C ALA A 446 -29.74 -33.88 13.94
N ALA A 447 -29.98 -33.32 12.75
CA ALA A 447 -29.42 -33.80 11.49
C ALA A 447 -27.89 -33.89 11.53
N LEU A 448 -27.24 -32.84 12.05
CA LEU A 448 -25.79 -32.81 12.19
C LEU A 448 -25.27 -33.88 13.16
N ARG A 449 -25.91 -34.08 14.31
CA ARG A 449 -25.54 -35.13 15.28
C ARG A 449 -25.66 -36.52 14.64
N LYS A 450 -26.73 -36.75 13.88
CA LYS A 450 -26.95 -38.03 13.17
C LYS A 450 -25.88 -38.27 12.10
N MET A 451 -25.52 -37.24 11.32
CA MET A 451 -24.40 -37.31 10.36
C MET A 451 -23.04 -37.56 11.00
N GLN A 452 -22.84 -37.14 12.25
CA GLN A 452 -21.61 -37.36 13.02
C GLN A 452 -21.54 -38.74 13.68
N SER A 453 -22.61 -39.53 13.61
CA SER A 453 -22.66 -40.85 14.21
C SER A 453 -21.53 -41.76 13.72
N PRO A 454 -20.88 -42.53 14.62
CA PRO A 454 -19.84 -43.50 14.26
C PRO A 454 -20.36 -44.59 13.32
N VAL A 455 -21.67 -44.85 13.29
CA VAL A 455 -22.30 -45.83 12.40
C VAL A 455 -22.04 -45.53 10.91
N LEU A 456 -21.81 -44.27 10.55
CA LEU A 456 -21.57 -43.85 9.17
C LEU A 456 -20.10 -43.98 8.75
N TRP A 457 -19.19 -44.27 9.68
CA TRP A 457 -17.75 -44.29 9.40
C TRP A 457 -17.31 -45.30 8.34
N PRO A 458 -17.83 -46.54 8.29
CA PRO A 458 -17.46 -47.49 7.25
C PRO A 458 -17.68 -46.95 5.83
N ASN A 459 -18.83 -46.31 5.60
CA ASN A 459 -19.16 -45.66 4.32
C ASN A 459 -18.24 -44.47 4.01
N ARG A 460 -17.83 -43.72 5.05
CA ARG A 460 -16.87 -42.60 4.92
C ARG A 460 -15.46 -43.07 4.58
N PHE A 461 -15.00 -44.16 5.17
CA PHE A 461 -13.69 -44.73 4.85
C PHE A 461 -13.68 -45.30 3.43
N LYS A 462 -14.74 -46.02 3.02
CA LYS A 462 -14.86 -46.56 1.66
C LYS A 462 -14.78 -45.46 0.60
N THR A 463 -15.53 -44.38 0.77
CA THR A 463 -15.53 -43.23 -0.15
C THR A 463 -14.19 -42.51 -0.19
N ARG A 464 -13.54 -42.33 0.96
CA ARG A 464 -12.21 -41.74 1.05
C ARG A 464 -11.14 -42.59 0.36
N LEU A 465 -11.20 -43.92 0.49
CA LEU A 465 -10.28 -44.82 -0.20
C LEU A 465 -10.46 -44.79 -1.73
N LEU A 466 -11.70 -44.70 -2.20
CA LEU A 466 -12.00 -44.58 -3.63
C LEU A 466 -11.57 -43.24 -4.23
N ALA A 467 -11.54 -42.17 -3.42
CA ALA A 467 -11.14 -40.83 -3.87
C ALA A 467 -9.61 -40.63 -3.95
N ILE A 468 -8.79 -41.58 -3.48
CA ILE A 468 -7.32 -41.52 -3.51
C ILE A 468 -6.73 -42.20 -4.77
N ARG A 469 -7.56 -42.89 -5.55
CA ARG A 469 -7.24 -43.29 -6.93
C ARG A 469 -7.64 -42.20 -7.90
#